data_AF-A0A382GP11-F1
#
_entry.id   AF-A0A382GP11-F1
#
_cell.length_a   1.000
_cell.length_b   1.000
_cell.length_c   1.000
_cell.angle_alpha   90.00
_cell.angle_beta   90.00
_cell.angle_gamma   90.00
#
_symmetry.space_group_name_H-M   'P 1'
#
loop_
_entity.id
_entity.type
_entity.pdbx_description
1 polymer ?
#
loop_
_entity_poly.entity_id
_entity_poly.type
_entity_poly.pdbx_seq_one_letter_code
_entity_poly.pdbx_strand_id
1 'polypeptide(L)' 'MVKIKVVAIEFAPDKYQIGEAQMNSLIASGWLIQKEFSRESGVVFVMSKWEKKTKEHNK' A
#
# COMPACT_ATOMS: atom_id res chain seq x y z
N MET A 1 9.27 -1.46 13.89
CA MET A 1 9.50 -2.43 12.80
C MET A 1 8.97 -1.83 11.51
N VAL A 2 9.52 -2.15 10.34
CA VAL A 2 8.93 -1.70 9.06
C VAL A 2 8.00 -2.78 8.56
N LYS A 3 6.76 -2.41 8.21
CA LYS A 3 5.86 -3.26 7.42
C LYS A 3 6.03 -2.91 5.96
N ILE A 4 6.00 -3.94 5.11
CA ILE A 4 6.05 -3.81 3.65
C ILE A 4 4.78 -4.41 3.08
N LYS A 5 4.22 -3.78 2.05
CA LYS A 5 3.06 -4.28 1.31
C LYS A 5 3.26 -4.03 -0.18
N VAL A 6 2.85 -4.99 -0.99
CA VAL A 6 2.80 -4.87 -2.45
C VAL A 6 1.35 -4.69 -2.86
N VAL A 7 1.09 -3.70 -3.69
CA VAL A 7 -0.25 -3.36 -4.20
C VAL A 7 -0.18 -3.34 -5.72
N ALA A 8 -1.05 -4.08 -6.39
CA ALA A 8 -1.18 -4.03 -7.84
C ALA A 8 -2.48 -3.32 -8.20
N ILE A 9 -2.43 -2.43 -9.18
CA ILE A 9 -3.61 -1.79 -9.78
C ILE A 9 -3.66 -2.22 -11.24
N GLU A 10 -4.70 -2.98 -11.58
CA GLU A 10 -5.01 -3.36 -12.96
C GLU A 10 -5.75 -2.23 -13.67
N PHE A 11 -5.39 -1.93 -14.92
CA PHE A 11 -6.05 -0.88 -15.71
C PHE A 11 -7.34 -1.34 -16.39
N ALA A 12 -7.76 -2.59 -16.18
CA ALA A 12 -9.05 -3.06 -16.66
C ALA A 12 -10.17 -2.15 -16.09
N PRO A 13 -11.13 -1.68 -16.92
CA PRO A 13 -12.13 -0.70 -16.50
C PRO A 13 -12.97 -1.12 -15.28
N ASP A 14 -13.17 -2.42 -15.08
CA ASP A 14 -13.91 -2.99 -13.95
C ASP A 14 -13.04 -3.26 -12.71
N LYS A 15 -11.71 -3.10 -12.81
CA LYS A 15 -10.73 -3.45 -11.75
C LYS A 15 -9.98 -2.26 -11.18
N TYR A 16 -9.72 -1.22 -11.97
CA TYR A 16 -8.80 -0.15 -11.54
C TYR A 16 -9.25 0.54 -10.24
N GLN A 17 -10.56 0.73 -10.06
CA GLN A 17 -11.15 1.35 -8.87
C GLN A 17 -10.89 0.55 -7.59
N ILE A 18 -10.78 -0.80 -7.68
CA ILE A 18 -10.49 -1.66 -6.54
C ILE A 18 -9.06 -1.41 -6.05
N GLY A 19 -8.11 -1.37 -6.99
CA GLY A 19 -6.70 -1.08 -6.69
C GLY A 19 -6.50 0.35 -6.19
N GLU A 20 -7.18 1.32 -6.81
CA GLU A 20 -7.17 2.73 -6.39
C GLU A 20 -7.70 2.90 -4.96
N ALA A 21 -8.85 2.29 -4.64
CA ALA A 21 -9.42 2.35 -3.29
C ALA A 21 -8.50 1.73 -2.23
N GLN A 22 -7.85 0.60 -2.55
CA GLN A 22 -6.85 -0.01 -1.67
C GLN A 22 -5.65 0.91 -1.46
N MET A 23 -5.14 1.53 -2.53
CA MET A 23 -4.02 2.45 -2.47
C MET A 23 -4.34 3.68 -1.60
N ASN A 24 -5.50 4.30 -1.83
CA ASN A 24 -5.96 5.46 -1.08
C ASN A 24 -6.12 5.15 0.41
N SER A 25 -6.68 3.98 0.75
CA SER A 25 -6.81 3.53 2.14
C SER A 25 -5.44 3.37 2.84
N LEU A 26 -4.44 2.85 2.12
CA LEU A 26 -3.09 2.69 2.65
C LEU A 26 -2.40 4.04 2.86
N ILE A 27 -2.48 4.95 1.90
CA ILE A 27 -1.92 6.31 2.01
C ILE A 27 -2.58 7.05 3.19
N ALA A 28 -3.91 7.01 3.30
CA ALA A 28 -4.65 7.61 4.41
C ALA A 28 -4.25 7.01 5.78
N SER A 29 -3.87 5.73 5.78
CA SER A 29 -3.36 5.03 6.96
C SER A 29 -1.88 5.31 7.25
N GLY A 30 -1.20 6.18 6.50
CA GLY A 30 0.20 6.56 6.70
C GLY A 30 1.21 5.57 6.11
N TRP A 31 0.84 4.80 5.09
CA TRP A 31 1.80 4.05 4.28
C TRP A 31 2.45 4.97 3.25
N LEU A 32 3.72 4.72 2.94
CA LEU A 32 4.54 5.49 2.03
C LEU A 32 4.92 4.64 0.82
N ILE A 33 4.79 5.20 -0.38
CA ILE A 33 5.25 4.58 -1.63
C ILE A 33 6.78 4.58 -1.64
N GLN A 34 7.38 3.42 -1.91
CA GLN A 34 8.84 3.26 -2.01
C GLN A 34 9.28 3.10 -3.46
N LYS A 35 8.51 2.33 -4.24
CA LYS A 35 8.82 2.04 -5.64
C LYS A 35 7.55 1.73 -6.40
N GLU A 36 7.52 2.13 -7.66
CA GLU A 36 6.51 1.73 -8.64
C GLU A 36 7.16 0.95 -9.78
N PHE A 37 6.38 0.02 -10.35
CA PHE A 37 6.75 -0.76 -11.52
C PHE A 37 5.58 -0.71 -12.51
N SER A 38 5.74 0.09 -13.56
CA SER A 38 4.77 0.18 -14.65
C SER A 38 4.77 -1.09 -15.49
N ARG A 39 3.58 -1.58 -15.81
CA ARG A 39 3.31 -2.71 -16.71
C ARG A 39 2.33 -2.24 -17.79
N GLU A 40 2.24 -2.97 -18.89
CA GLU A 40 1.26 -2.63 -19.94
C GLU A 40 -0.19 -2.69 -19.44
N SER A 41 -0.50 -3.64 -18.56
CA SER A 41 -1.85 -3.87 -18.03
C SER A 41 -2.14 -3.21 -16.68
N GLY A 42 -1.19 -2.45 -16.11
CA GLY A 42 -1.34 -1.93 -14.76
C GLY A 42 -0.04 -1.39 -14.15
N VAL A 43 -0.06 -1.23 -12.82
CA VAL A 43 1.11 -0.77 -12.05
C VAL A 43 1.20 -1.54 -10.74
N VAL A 44 2.43 -1.82 -10.30
CA VAL A 44 2.69 -2.44 -9.00
C VAL A 44 3.45 -1.45 -8.12
N PHE A 45 2.94 -1.22 -6.91
CA PHE A 45 3.55 -0.37 -5.88
C PHE A 45 4.10 -1.23 -4.75
N VAL A 46 5.32 -0.91 -4.33
CA VAL A 46 5.88 -1.35 -3.05
C VAL A 46 5.70 -0.22 -2.06
N MET A 47 5.00 -0.48 -0.97
CA MET A 47 4.73 0.47 0.09
C MET A 47 5.34 0.01 1.41
N SER A 48 5.69 0.97 2.26
CA SER A 48 6.16 0.69 3.60
C SER A 48 5.48 1.57 4.66
N LYS A 49 5.43 1.09 5.90
CA LYS A 49 4.97 1.87 7.05
C LYS A 49 5.79 1.52 8.27
N TRP A 50 6.19 2.55 9.02
CA TRP A 50 6.81 2.37 10.33
C TRP A 50 5.75 1.99 11.37
N GLU A 51 5.96 0.85 12.03
CA GLU A 51 5.18 0.51 13.21
C GLU A 51 5.75 1.20 14.44
N LYS A 52 4.88 1.94 15.13
CA LYS A 52 5.17 2.42 16.48
C LYS A 52 5.36 1.19 17.36
N LYS A 53 6.43 1.14 18.15
CA LYS A 53 6.53 0.15 19.22
C LYS A 53 5.38 0.43 20.19
N THR A 54 4.44 -0.50 20.31
CA THR A 54 3.46 -0.47 21.38
C THR A 54 4.26 -0.57 22.68
N LYS A 55 4.25 0.48 23.50
CA LYS A 55 4.71 0.32 24.88
C LYS A 55 3.70 -0.62 25.52
N GLU A 56 4.08 -1.87 25.75
CA GLU A 56 3.30 -2.78 26.60
C GLU A 56 3.05 -2.02 27.92
N HIS A 57 1.81 -1.60 28.13
CA HIS A 57 1.38 -1.22 29.47
C HIS A 57 1.34 -2.52 30.25
N ASN A 58 2.43 -2.79 30.98
CA ASN A 58 2.42 -3.78 32.05
C ASN A 58 1.27 -3.40 32.99
N LYS A 59 0.24 -4.24 33.01
CA LYS A 59 -0.81 -4.25 34.03
C LYS A 59 -0.32 -5.00 35.25
#